data_AF-A0A8C4ZXQ5-F1
#
_entry.id   AF-A0A8C4ZXQ5-F1
#
_cell.length_a   1.000
_cell.length_b   1.000
_cell.length_c   1.000
_cell.angle_alpha   90.00
_cell.angle_beta   90.00
_cell.angle_gamma   90.00
#
_symmetry.space_group_name_H-M   'P 1'
#
loop_
_entity.id
_entity.type
_entity.pdbx_description
1 polymer ?
#
loop_
_entity_poly.entity_id
_entity_poly.type
_entity_poly.pdbx_seq_one_letter_code
_entity_poly.pdbx_strand_id
1 'polypeptide(L)'
;MESDCRIPMACFRPRALALHALFWGLVSLRVFGASLLSEEKTAATRASDAPCWQLEDFVVTVECSQCSTKPWAACEQTGYVETVNCSKSNREEYKSCRSALMEEVLFWRMEGVVLGLMVLLALVVVARQRSLDRLASEKVRRQIESI
;
A
#
# COMPACT_ATOMS: atom_id res chain seq x y z
N MET A 1 -46.89 -20.30 10.92
CA MET A 1 -45.92 -19.76 11.88
C MET A 1 -44.80 -19.21 11.02
N GLU A 2 -45.08 -18.06 10.42
CA GLU A 2 -44.37 -17.60 9.22
C GLU A 2 -43.09 -16.85 9.59
N SER A 3 -42.06 -17.22 8.85
CA SER A 3 -40.67 -16.85 9.03
C SER A 3 -40.41 -15.46 8.44
N ASP A 4 -40.37 -14.42 9.28
CA ASP A 4 -39.96 -13.08 8.86
C ASP A 4 -38.44 -12.89 9.03
N CYS A 5 -37.67 -13.55 8.15
CA CYS A 5 -36.23 -13.31 8.02
C CYS A 5 -36.00 -12.02 7.21
N ARG A 6 -36.23 -10.88 7.85
CA ARG A 6 -36.21 -9.54 7.23
C ARG A 6 -34.82 -8.89 7.24
N ILE A 7 -33.76 -9.62 6.87
CA ILE A 7 -32.47 -9.02 6.48
C ILE A 7 -31.83 -9.90 5.38
N PRO A 8 -31.86 -9.49 4.08
CA PRO A 8 -31.40 -10.33 2.97
C PRO A 8 -29.88 -10.53 2.92
N MET A 9 -29.12 -9.97 3.87
CA MET A 9 -27.65 -9.99 3.90
C MET A 9 -27.08 -11.01 4.89
N ALA A 10 -27.89 -11.85 5.54
CA ALA A 10 -27.45 -12.70 6.65
C ALA A 10 -27.15 -14.16 6.27
N CYS A 11 -27.83 -14.75 5.30
CA CYS A 11 -27.66 -16.18 4.98
C CYS A 11 -26.48 -16.50 4.04
N PHE A 12 -25.99 -15.53 3.27
CA PHE A 12 -24.73 -15.66 2.50
C PHE A 12 -23.46 -15.39 3.34
N ARG A 13 -23.62 -14.99 4.62
CA ARG A 13 -22.54 -14.47 5.49
C ARG A 13 -21.37 -15.42 5.74
N PRO A 14 -21.52 -16.70 6.10
CA PRO A 14 -20.37 -17.48 6.54
C PRO A 14 -19.41 -17.79 5.38
N ARG A 15 -19.95 -18.12 4.20
CA ARG A 15 -19.14 -18.37 3.00
C ARG A 15 -18.55 -17.08 2.43
N ALA A 16 -19.31 -15.99 2.41
CA ALA A 16 -18.79 -14.70 1.96
C ALA A 16 -17.71 -14.14 2.89
N LEU A 17 -17.88 -14.27 4.22
CA LEU A 17 -16.87 -13.87 5.21
C LEU A 17 -15.61 -14.75 5.14
N ALA A 18 -15.76 -16.06 4.92
CA ALA A 18 -14.64 -16.96 4.74
C ALA A 18 -13.86 -16.65 3.45
N LEU A 19 -14.55 -16.41 2.33
CA LEU A 19 -13.93 -16.01 1.07
C LEU A 19 -13.24 -14.65 1.18
N HIS A 20 -13.85 -13.70 1.90
CA HIS A 20 -13.26 -12.40 2.16
C HIS A 20 -12.01 -12.54 3.04
N ALA A 21 -12.06 -13.31 4.13
CA ALA A 21 -10.91 -13.57 4.99
C ALA A 21 -9.77 -14.27 4.24
N LEU A 22 -10.08 -15.24 3.38
CA LEU A 22 -9.09 -15.90 2.51
C LEU A 22 -8.47 -14.91 1.52
N PHE A 23 -9.28 -14.05 0.91
CA PHE A 23 -8.81 -13.03 -0.01
C PHE A 23 -7.86 -12.03 0.68
N TRP A 24 -8.26 -11.48 1.83
CA TRP A 24 -7.41 -10.56 2.60
C TRP A 24 -6.16 -11.25 3.16
N GLY A 25 -6.27 -12.51 3.58
CA GLY A 25 -5.12 -13.32 4.00
C GLY A 25 -4.12 -13.55 2.87
N LEU A 26 -4.60 -13.91 1.67
CA LEU A 26 -3.78 -14.09 0.47
C LEU A 26 -3.10 -12.78 0.03
N VAL A 27 -3.84 -11.67 0.03
CA VAL A 27 -3.29 -10.34 -0.28
C VAL A 27 -2.21 -9.96 0.72
N SER A 28 -2.47 -10.14 2.02
CA SER A 28 -1.49 -9.85 3.07
C SER A 28 -0.23 -10.72 2.91
N LEU A 29 -0.39 -12.04 2.72
CA LEU A 29 0.73 -12.96 2.54
C LEU A 29 1.58 -12.61 1.31
N ARG A 30 0.97 -12.13 0.22
CA ARG A 30 1.70 -11.69 -0.98
C ARG A 30 2.49 -10.41 -0.76
N VAL A 31 1.90 -9.43 -0.07
CA VAL A 31 2.55 -8.15 0.23
C VAL A 31 3.71 -8.36 1.23
N PHE A 32 3.45 -9.05 2.35
CA PHE A 32 4.47 -9.31 3.37
C PHE A 32 5.53 -10.33 2.92
N GLY A 33 5.14 -11.34 2.13
CA GLY A 33 6.09 -12.31 1.57
C GLY A 33 7.06 -11.69 0.57
N ALA A 34 6.61 -10.70 -0.22
CA ALA A 34 7.48 -9.95 -1.12
C ALA A 34 8.53 -9.11 -0.37
N SER A 35 8.18 -8.51 0.77
CA SER A 35 9.15 -7.78 1.60
C SER A 35 10.21 -8.68 2.25
N LEU A 36 9.83 -9.86 2.75
CA LEU A 36 10.78 -10.78 3.40
C LEU A 36 11.78 -11.40 2.41
N LEU A 37 11.31 -11.79 1.22
CA LEU A 37 12.21 -12.30 0.17
C LEU A 37 13.15 -11.21 -0.37
N SER A 38 12.71 -9.94 -0.39
CA SER A 38 13.58 -8.82 -0.75
C SER A 38 14.71 -8.67 0.27
N GLU A 39 14.44 -8.82 1.57
CA GLU A 39 15.47 -8.70 2.61
C GLU A 39 16.51 -9.83 2.54
N GLU A 40 16.08 -11.08 2.30
CA GLU A 40 16.97 -12.23 2.16
C GLU A 40 17.91 -12.12 0.94
N LYS A 41 17.38 -11.68 -0.22
CA LYS A 41 18.18 -11.40 -1.42
C LYS A 41 19.26 -10.34 -1.15
N THR A 42 18.99 -9.38 -0.27
CA THR A 42 19.92 -8.28 0.02
C THR A 42 21.02 -8.67 1.01
N ALA A 43 20.80 -9.67 1.87
CA ALA A 43 21.78 -10.14 2.85
C ALA A 43 22.86 -11.04 2.24
N ALA A 44 22.51 -11.85 1.24
CA ALA A 44 23.41 -12.85 0.67
C ALA A 44 24.52 -12.30 -0.26
N THR A 45 24.41 -11.05 -0.74
CA THR A 45 25.33 -10.49 -1.77
C THR A 45 26.51 -9.66 -1.20
N ARG A 46 26.60 -9.42 0.11
CA ARG A 46 27.35 -8.25 0.64
C ARG A 46 28.82 -8.39 1.07
N ALA A 47 29.47 -9.55 1.02
CA ALA A 47 30.78 -9.65 1.68
C ALA A 47 32.02 -9.39 0.78
N SER A 48 31.93 -9.54 -0.55
CA SER A 48 33.13 -9.58 -1.41
C SER A 48 33.23 -8.47 -2.47
N ASP A 49 32.18 -7.66 -2.67
CA ASP A 49 32.12 -6.70 -3.80
C ASP A 49 31.44 -5.38 -3.37
N ALA A 50 31.82 -4.86 -2.20
CA ALA A 50 31.27 -3.62 -1.68
C ALA A 50 31.70 -2.43 -2.59
N PRO A 51 30.76 -1.57 -3.03
CA PRO A 51 31.08 -0.44 -3.91
C PRO A 51 31.93 0.63 -3.20
N CYS A 52 32.72 1.40 -3.95
CA CYS A 52 33.74 2.29 -3.38
C CYS A 52 33.19 3.36 -2.42
N TRP A 53 31.95 3.82 -2.64
CA TRP A 53 31.28 4.81 -1.79
C TRP A 53 30.91 4.27 -0.39
N GLN A 54 31.03 2.96 -0.14
CA GLN A 54 30.90 2.38 1.22
C GLN A 54 32.24 2.33 1.97
N LEU A 55 33.35 2.44 1.25
CA LEU A 55 34.70 2.24 1.78
C LEU A 55 35.48 3.56 1.88
N GLU A 56 35.10 4.57 1.10
CA GLU A 56 35.82 5.84 0.96
C GLU A 56 34.84 7.02 0.90
N ASP A 57 35.35 8.22 1.21
CA ASP A 57 34.60 9.46 1.03
C ASP A 57 34.34 9.71 -0.47
N PHE A 58 33.13 10.15 -0.78
CA PHE A 58 32.68 10.39 -2.15
C PHE A 58 32.12 11.79 -2.32
N VAL A 59 32.17 12.29 -3.54
CA VAL A 59 31.57 13.56 -3.95
C VAL A 59 30.50 13.29 -5.00
N VAL A 60 29.32 13.86 -4.81
CA VAL A 60 28.21 13.73 -5.79
C VAL A 60 28.54 14.58 -7.01
N THR A 61 28.67 13.94 -8.18
CA THR A 61 28.95 14.62 -9.45
C THR A 61 27.69 14.92 -10.24
N VAL A 62 26.69 14.01 -10.18
CA VAL A 62 25.39 14.19 -10.81
C VAL A 62 24.30 14.01 -9.78
N GLU A 63 23.42 15.01 -9.68
CA GLU A 63 22.28 14.99 -8.77
C GLU A 63 21.29 13.86 -9.10
N CYS A 64 20.50 13.50 -8.10
CA CYS A 64 19.52 12.42 -8.17
C CYS A 64 18.52 12.63 -9.31
N SER A 65 18.48 11.71 -10.27
CA SER A 65 17.61 11.78 -11.45
C SER A 65 16.94 10.44 -11.76
N GLN A 66 15.84 10.48 -12.53
CA GLN A 66 15.09 9.28 -12.90
C GLN A 66 15.88 8.45 -13.91
N CYS A 67 15.91 7.13 -13.74
CA CYS A 67 16.63 6.24 -14.65
C CYS A 67 15.98 6.26 -16.04
N SER A 68 16.80 6.48 -17.09
CA SER A 68 16.31 6.61 -18.46
C SER A 68 16.26 5.28 -19.24
N THR A 69 17.36 4.52 -19.34
CA THR A 69 17.44 3.45 -20.38
C THR A 69 18.42 2.29 -20.13
N LYS A 70 18.94 2.09 -18.92
CA LYS A 70 19.87 0.98 -18.63
C LYS A 70 19.54 0.35 -17.26
N PRO A 71 19.59 -0.99 -17.12
CA PRO A 71 19.34 -1.64 -15.85
C PRO A 71 20.60 -1.61 -14.98
N TRP A 72 20.76 -0.55 -14.18
CA TRP A 72 21.86 -0.47 -13.20
C TRP A 72 21.33 -1.10 -11.92
N ALA A 73 22.13 -1.91 -11.23
CA ALA A 73 21.70 -2.50 -9.96
C ALA A 73 21.24 -1.43 -8.94
N ALA A 74 21.83 -0.23 -9.00
CA ALA A 74 21.42 0.94 -8.21
C ALA A 74 19.97 1.40 -8.47
N CYS A 75 19.42 1.16 -9.66
CA CYS A 75 18.09 1.61 -10.02
C CYS A 75 16.97 0.65 -9.58
N GLU A 76 17.28 -0.61 -9.25
CA GLU A 76 16.30 -1.66 -8.92
C GLU A 76 15.43 -1.30 -7.70
N GLN A 77 15.98 -0.56 -6.74
CA GLN A 77 15.30 -0.25 -5.47
C GLN A 77 14.36 0.95 -5.55
N THR A 78 14.83 2.09 -6.10
CA THR A 78 14.08 3.36 -6.05
C THR A 78 13.65 3.87 -7.42
N GLY A 79 14.25 3.40 -8.52
CA GLY A 79 14.04 3.97 -9.85
C GLY A 79 14.78 5.30 -10.09
N TYR A 80 15.58 5.75 -9.12
CA TYR A 80 16.36 6.98 -9.17
C TYR A 80 17.82 6.71 -8.85
N VAL A 81 18.70 7.49 -9.45
CA VAL A 81 20.15 7.29 -9.34
C VAL A 81 20.90 8.60 -9.30
N GLU A 82 21.96 8.63 -8.50
CA GLU A 82 22.95 9.69 -8.43
C GLU A 82 24.32 9.13 -8.82
N THR A 83 25.15 9.96 -9.45
CA THR A 83 26.53 9.59 -9.80
C THR A 83 27.46 10.18 -8.75
N VAL A 84 28.33 9.35 -8.21
CA VAL A 84 29.30 9.73 -7.18
C VAL A 84 30.71 9.42 -7.66
N ASN A 85 31.66 10.28 -7.34
CA ASN A 85 33.08 10.05 -7.57
C ASN A 85 33.77 9.80 -6.22
N CYS A 86 34.41 8.63 -6.08
CA CYS A 86 35.15 8.26 -4.89
C CYS A 86 36.48 9.03 -4.83
N SER A 87 36.68 9.80 -3.76
CA SER A 87 37.78 10.77 -3.65
C SER A 87 39.17 10.15 -3.74
N LYS A 88 39.35 8.95 -3.17
CA LYS A 88 40.64 8.28 -3.04
C LYS A 88 40.98 7.40 -4.26
N SER A 89 40.00 6.74 -4.85
CA SER A 89 40.16 5.92 -6.07
C SER A 89 39.91 6.68 -7.38
N ASN A 90 39.37 7.90 -7.31
CA ASN A 90 38.91 8.70 -8.45
C ASN A 90 38.00 7.91 -9.41
N ARG A 91 37.16 7.03 -8.85
CA ARG A 91 36.26 6.17 -9.61
C ARG A 91 34.84 6.71 -9.54
N GLU A 92 34.21 6.84 -10.70
CA GLU A 92 32.78 7.10 -10.78
C GLU A 92 31.98 5.80 -10.56
N GLU A 93 31.08 5.85 -9.60
CA GLU A 93 30.14 4.77 -9.28
C GLU A 93 28.71 5.32 -9.25
N TYR A 94 27.76 4.41 -9.40
CA TYR A 94 26.33 4.74 -9.38
C TYR A 94 25.70 4.29 -8.07
N LYS A 95 24.95 5.19 -7.44
CA LYS A 95 24.32 4.96 -6.14
C LYS A 95 22.81 5.23 -6.22
N SER A 96 22.02 4.38 -5.56
CA SER A 96 20.59 4.64 -5.42
C SER A 96 20.39 5.88 -4.55
N CYS A 97 19.53 6.79 -5.02
CA CYS A 97 19.21 8.01 -4.32
C CYS A 97 17.72 8.05 -3.99
N ARG A 98 17.39 8.80 -2.94
CA ARG A 98 16.03 9.04 -2.47
C ARG A 98 15.72 10.51 -2.71
N SER A 99 14.93 10.80 -3.74
CA SER A 99 14.55 12.17 -4.09
C SER A 99 13.34 12.63 -3.27
N ALA A 100 13.35 13.87 -2.79
CA ALA A 100 12.21 14.47 -2.08
C ALA A 100 10.92 14.46 -2.94
N LEU A 101 11.07 14.69 -4.25
CA LEU A 101 9.96 14.63 -5.21
C LEU A 101 9.28 13.25 -5.26
N MET A 102 10.06 12.17 -5.16
CA MET A 102 9.50 10.81 -5.11
C MET A 102 8.74 10.59 -3.81
N GLU A 103 9.27 11.06 -2.68
CA GLU A 103 8.61 10.95 -1.38
C GLU A 103 7.27 11.68 -1.36
N GLU A 104 7.21 12.89 -1.92
CA GLU A 104 5.99 13.68 -2.01
C GLU A 104 4.92 12.98 -2.85
N VAL A 105 5.28 12.42 -4.01
CA VAL A 105 4.34 11.68 -4.85
C VAL A 105 3.84 10.43 -4.15
N LEU A 106 4.73 9.69 -3.48
CA LEU A 106 4.36 8.49 -2.73
C LEU A 106 3.43 8.84 -1.56
N PHE A 107 3.72 9.93 -0.87
CA PHE A 107 2.91 10.46 0.21
C PHE A 107 1.51 10.82 -0.28
N TRP A 108 1.39 11.62 -1.34
CA TRP A 108 0.09 12.01 -1.90
C TRP A 108 -0.72 10.82 -2.39
N ARG A 109 -0.07 9.80 -2.95
CA ARG A 109 -0.75 8.58 -3.37
C ARG A 109 -1.26 7.78 -2.18
N MET A 110 -0.45 7.61 -1.14
CA MET A 110 -0.86 6.89 0.07
C MET A 110 -1.98 7.64 0.79
N GLU A 111 -1.80 8.94 1.04
CA GLU A 111 -2.77 9.79 1.71
C GLU A 111 -4.09 9.82 0.94
N GLY A 112 -4.03 9.98 -0.39
CA GLY A 112 -5.20 9.93 -1.26
C GLY A 112 -5.96 8.59 -1.18
N VAL A 113 -5.25 7.46 -1.11
CA VAL A 113 -5.88 6.13 -0.95
C VAL A 113 -6.56 6.01 0.42
N VAL A 114 -5.90 6.43 1.49
CA VAL A 114 -6.47 6.37 2.85
C VAL A 114 -7.69 7.27 2.97
N LEU A 115 -7.60 8.52 2.50
CA LEU A 115 -8.72 9.46 2.48
C LEU A 115 -9.90 8.92 1.64
N GLY A 116 -9.62 8.37 0.46
CA GLY A 116 -10.64 7.76 -0.39
C GLY A 116 -11.35 6.59 0.30
N LEU A 117 -10.58 5.69 0.93
CA LEU A 117 -11.12 4.56 1.68
C LEU A 117 -11.99 5.02 2.86
N MET A 118 -11.55 6.06 3.59
CA MET A 118 -12.31 6.64 4.69
C MET A 118 -13.67 7.18 4.24
N VAL A 119 -13.71 7.92 3.13
CA VAL A 119 -14.96 8.44 2.56
C VAL A 119 -15.89 7.30 2.13
N LEU A 120 -15.36 6.27 1.46
CA LEU A 120 -16.15 5.11 1.06
C LEU A 120 -16.77 4.40 2.26
N LEU A 121 -15.99 4.15 3.31
CA LEU A 121 -16.50 3.52 4.53
C LEU A 121 -17.55 4.39 5.23
N ALA A 122 -17.34 5.71 5.29
CA ALA A 122 -18.31 6.65 5.84
C ALA A 122 -19.65 6.60 5.06
N LEU A 123 -19.61 6.58 3.73
CA LEU A 123 -20.81 6.47 2.90
C LEU A 123 -21.56 5.17 3.14
N VAL A 124 -20.85 4.04 3.27
CA VAL A 124 -21.46 2.73 3.58
C VAL A 124 -22.15 2.77 4.95
N VAL A 125 -21.50 3.34 5.96
CA VAL A 125 -22.08 3.46 7.31
C VAL A 125 -23.32 4.35 7.29
N VAL A 126 -23.28 5.51 6.63
CA VAL A 126 -24.43 6.42 6.52
C VAL A 126 -25.59 5.78 5.76
N ALA A 127 -25.33 5.08 4.65
CA ALA A 127 -26.35 4.39 3.88
C ALA A 127 -27.04 3.30 4.73
N ARG A 128 -26.27 2.56 5.53
CA ARG A 128 -26.79 1.56 6.46
C ARG A 128 -27.60 2.21 7.59
N GLN A 129 -27.13 3.32 8.15
CA GLN A 129 -27.87 4.03 9.19
C GLN A 129 -29.22 4.52 8.65
N ARG A 130 -29.24 5.14 7.47
CA ARG A 130 -30.46 5.60 6.81
C ARG A 130 -31.45 4.46 6.51
N SER A 131 -30.96 3.27 6.15
CA SER A 131 -31.86 2.14 5.91
C SER A 131 -32.50 1.64 7.20
N LEU A 132 -31.76 1.62 8.31
CA LEU A 132 -32.30 1.32 9.64
C LEU A 132 -33.32 2.37 10.11
N ASP A 133 -33.04 3.65 9.89
CA ASP A 133 -33.93 4.75 10.25
C ASP A 133 -35.25 4.68 9.47
N ARG A 134 -35.21 4.36 8.17
CA ARG A 134 -36.41 4.12 7.36
C ARG A 134 -37.26 2.98 7.93
N LEU A 135 -36.62 1.85 8.26
CA LEU A 135 -37.32 0.70 8.86
C LEU A 135 -37.94 1.03 10.23
N ALA A 136 -37.28 1.86 11.04
CA ALA A 136 -37.84 2.32 12.31
C ALA A 136 -39.07 3.21 12.11
N SER A 137 -39.01 4.16 11.16
CA SER A 137 -40.14 5.05 10.86
C SER A 137 -41.37 4.30 10.32
N GLU A 138 -41.17 3.26 9.50
CA GLU A 138 -42.24 2.42 9.00
C GLU A 138 -42.93 1.63 10.12
N LYS A 139 -42.17 1.17 11.13
CA LYS A 139 -42.74 0.48 12.30
C LYS A 139 -43.64 1.38 13.11
N VAL A 140 -43.23 2.62 13.37
CA VAL A 140 -44.04 3.61 14.12
C VAL A 140 -45.31 3.95 13.35
N ARG A 141 -45.21 4.18 12.04
CA ARG A 141 -46.37 4.52 11.20
C ARG A 141 -47.43 3.42 11.18
N ARG A 142 -47.04 2.15 11.11
CA ARG A 142 -47.99 1.03 11.17
C ARG A 142 -48.72 0.91 12.51
N GLN A 143 -48.09 1.34 13.61
CA GLN A 143 -48.77 1.37 14.91
C GLN A 143 -49.86 2.45 14.97
N ILE A 144 -49.68 3.57 14.26
CA ILE A 144 -50.67 4.65 14.20
C ILE A 144 -51.87 4.26 13.32
N GLU A 145 -51.63 3.56 12.21
CA GLU A 145 -52.70 3.10 11.31
C GLU A 145 -53.53 1.93 11.89
N SER A 146 -53.05 1.27 12.96
CA SER A 146 -53.75 0.16 13.64
C SER A 146 -54.56 0.56 14.88
N ILE A 147 -54.51 1.83 15.27
CA ILE A 147 -55.33 2.44 16.35
C ILE A 147 -56.61 3.00 15.74
#